data_AF-A0A8S1WDJ3-F1
#
_entry.id   AF-A0A8S1WDJ3-F1
#
_cell.length_a   1.000
_cell.length_b   1.000
_cell.length_c   1.000
_cell.angle_alpha   90.00
_cell.angle_beta   90.00
_cell.angle_gamma   90.00
#
_symmetry.space_group_name_H-M   'P 1'
#
loop_
_entity.id
_entity.type
_entity.pdbx_description
1 polymer ?
#
loop_
_entity_poly.entity_id
_entity_poly.type
_entity_poly.pdbx_seq_one_letter_code
_entity_poly.pdbx_strand_id
1 'polypeptide(L)'
;MSNNQQKFDTNFYTKLNNLEQRFYQEEADKQDLEQLILSIGELVMFYDLKKDPIKQYFLEKMQFILSRPFTILNLKEQYVSKQNKTPIVHRHQHNFSLPVLKLEKQAQVQSDLNNSFEKIKTMQEDYEMQQRDQAELIQHDIDNQMSALKKKITVRKQNRNNQNNGNPHSNFMSKSKLSEAKTSDEEQTK
;
A
#
# COMPACT_ATOMS: atom_id res chain seq x y z
N MET A 1 2.39 44.28 -31.46
CA MET A 1 2.42 42.82 -31.25
C MET A 1 3.80 42.34 -31.64
N SER A 2 4.69 42.09 -30.68
CA SER A 2 6.08 41.73 -30.97
C SER A 2 6.20 40.26 -31.39
N ASN A 3 6.91 40.04 -32.48
CA ASN A 3 7.28 38.75 -33.04
C ASN A 3 8.08 37.91 -32.04
N ASN A 4 7.43 36.97 -31.34
CA ASN A 4 8.10 35.89 -30.60
C ASN A 4 8.64 34.81 -31.54
N GLN A 5 9.45 35.22 -32.53
CA GLN A 5 10.18 34.32 -33.44
C GLN A 5 11.64 34.12 -32.99
N GLN A 6 11.94 34.29 -31.70
CA GLN A 6 13.22 33.88 -31.12
C GLN A 6 13.15 32.36 -30.86
N LYS A 7 13.28 31.64 -31.96
CA LYS A 7 13.19 30.17 -32.09
C LYS A 7 14.31 29.54 -31.26
N PHE A 8 13.95 28.54 -30.47
CA PHE A 8 14.86 27.58 -29.80
C PHE A 8 16.14 27.37 -30.62
N ASP A 9 17.20 28.07 -30.23
CA ASP A 9 18.49 28.07 -30.91
C ASP A 9 19.38 26.99 -30.31
N THR A 10 20.58 26.83 -30.88
CA THR A 10 21.55 25.85 -30.37
C THR A 10 21.85 26.07 -28.88
N ASN A 11 21.88 27.33 -28.43
CA ASN A 11 22.13 27.66 -27.03
C ASN A 11 21.00 27.17 -26.12
N PHE A 12 19.74 27.35 -26.53
CA PHE A 12 18.58 26.83 -25.80
C PHE A 12 18.68 25.31 -25.63
N TYR A 13 18.90 24.57 -26.71
CA TYR A 13 19.00 23.11 -26.64
C TYR A 13 20.23 22.64 -25.87
N THR A 14 21.34 23.39 -25.90
CA THR A 14 22.53 23.10 -25.09
C THR A 14 22.23 23.26 -23.60
N LYS A 15 21.56 24.35 -23.21
CA LYS A 15 21.13 24.55 -21.82
C LYS A 15 20.14 23.48 -21.37
N LEU A 16 19.14 23.18 -22.20
CA LEU A 16 18.16 22.13 -21.92
C LEU A 16 18.84 20.77 -21.73
N ASN A 17 19.78 20.41 -22.61
CA ASN A 17 20.51 19.14 -22.52
C ASN A 17 21.38 19.06 -21.26
N ASN A 18 22.01 20.17 -20.85
CA ASN A 18 22.77 20.22 -19.60
C ASN A 18 21.86 20.04 -18.37
N LEU A 19 20.69 20.67 -18.37
CA LEU A 19 19.68 20.49 -17.32
C LEU A 19 19.16 19.04 -17.29
N GLU A 20 18.92 18.44 -18.46
CA GLU A 20 18.54 17.03 -18.57
C GLU A 20 19.62 16.10 -18.03
N GLN A 21 20.89 16.31 -18.37
CA GLN A 21 22.00 15.48 -17.87
C GLN A 21 22.10 15.55 -16.34
N ARG A 22 22.07 16.75 -15.76
CA ARG A 22 22.10 16.93 -14.31
C ARG A 22 20.90 16.29 -13.62
N PHE A 23 19.74 16.34 -14.26
CA PHE A 23 18.54 15.65 -13.79
C PHE A 23 18.71 14.13 -13.81
N TYR A 24 19.24 13.54 -14.90
CA TYR A 24 19.47 12.09 -14.98
C TYR A 24 20.56 11.60 -14.01
N GLN A 25 21.48 12.46 -13.61
CA GLN A 25 22.51 12.19 -12.59
C GLN A 25 22.01 12.44 -11.16
N GLU A 26 20.78 12.92 -10.98
CA GLU A 26 20.22 13.35 -9.68
C GLU A 26 21.05 14.46 -8.99
N GLU A 27 21.75 15.27 -9.78
CA GLU A 27 22.58 16.41 -9.35
C GLU A 27 21.90 17.78 -9.60
N ALA A 28 20.68 17.76 -10.13
CA ALA A 28 19.90 18.96 -10.39
C ALA A 28 19.34 19.54 -9.08
N ASP A 29 19.66 20.79 -8.79
CA ASP A 29 19.05 21.48 -7.66
C ASP A 29 17.60 21.91 -7.98
N LYS A 30 16.94 22.55 -7.01
CA LYS A 30 15.57 23.02 -7.20
C LYS A 30 15.45 24.01 -8.37
N GLN A 31 16.41 24.92 -8.54
CA GLN A 31 16.36 25.93 -9.60
C GLN A 31 16.56 25.28 -10.97
N ASP A 32 17.45 24.29 -11.06
CA ASP A 32 17.67 23.52 -12.27
C ASP A 32 16.41 22.74 -12.67
N LEU A 33 15.73 22.11 -11.69
CA LEU A 33 14.48 21.39 -11.92
C LEU A 33 13.37 22.33 -12.39
N GLU A 34 13.21 23.50 -11.77
CA GLU A 34 12.24 24.53 -12.20
C GLU A 34 12.54 25.01 -13.63
N GLN A 35 13.82 25.30 -13.93
CA GLN A 35 14.23 25.71 -15.28
C GLN A 35 14.02 24.62 -16.32
N LEU A 36 14.27 23.36 -15.98
CA LEU A 36 14.04 22.21 -16.85
C LEU A 36 12.56 22.06 -17.19
N ILE A 37 11.69 22.11 -16.18
CA ILE A 37 10.23 22.01 -16.35
C ILE A 37 9.71 23.17 -17.21
N LEU A 38 10.15 24.40 -16.94
CA LEU A 38 9.75 25.58 -17.72
C LEU A 38 10.20 25.46 -19.19
N SER A 39 11.45 25.07 -19.42
CA SER A 39 12.02 24.95 -20.78
C SER A 39 11.28 23.89 -21.61
N ILE A 40 10.95 22.73 -21.01
CA ILE A 40 10.15 21.70 -21.68
C ILE A 40 8.71 22.20 -21.90
N GLY A 41 8.15 22.96 -20.95
CA GLY A 41 6.82 23.57 -21.07
C GLY A 41 6.72 24.56 -22.23
N GLU A 42 7.75 25.37 -22.45
CA GLU A 42 7.85 26.27 -23.60
C GLU A 42 7.87 25.51 -24.93
N LEU A 43 8.61 24.40 -25.00
CA LEU A 43 8.62 23.51 -26.18
C LEU A 43 7.24 22.92 -26.43
N VAL A 44 6.58 22.38 -25.40
CA VAL A 44 5.20 21.87 -25.50
C VAL A 44 4.26 22.93 -26.05
N MET A 45 4.28 24.14 -25.47
CA MET A 45 3.40 25.23 -25.89
C MET A 45 3.66 25.63 -27.36
N PHE A 46 4.93 25.73 -27.77
CA PHE A 46 5.28 26.07 -29.14
C PHE A 46 4.81 25.02 -30.15
N TYR A 47 5.05 23.74 -29.88
CA TYR A 47 4.63 22.66 -30.78
C TYR A 47 3.12 22.43 -30.74
N ASP A 48 2.44 22.75 -29.64
CA ASP A 48 0.99 22.77 -29.56
C ASP A 48 0.38 23.84 -30.48
N LEU A 49 0.92 25.06 -30.45
CA LEU A 49 0.51 26.14 -31.35
C LEU A 49 0.69 25.78 -32.84
N LYS A 50 1.75 25.02 -33.14
CA LYS A 50 2.03 24.51 -34.50
C LYS A 50 1.22 23.26 -34.87
N LYS A 51 0.48 22.68 -33.92
CA LYS A 51 -0.19 21.37 -34.05
C LYS A 51 0.77 20.26 -34.47
N ASP A 52 2.03 20.35 -34.04
CA ASP A 52 3.07 19.40 -34.37
C ASP A 52 2.98 18.18 -33.42
N PRO A 53 2.92 16.94 -33.95
CA PRO A 53 2.86 15.73 -33.12
C PRO A 53 4.09 15.57 -32.22
N ILE A 54 5.23 16.20 -32.52
CA ILE A 54 6.43 16.14 -31.67
C ILE A 54 6.17 16.68 -30.25
N LYS A 55 5.11 17.48 -30.04
CA LYS A 55 4.70 17.92 -28.69
C LYS A 55 4.50 16.74 -27.73
N GLN A 56 4.09 15.58 -28.24
CA GLN A 56 3.85 14.39 -27.44
C GLN A 56 5.14 13.90 -26.77
N TYR A 57 6.27 13.95 -27.47
CA TYR A 57 7.58 13.61 -26.91
C TYR A 57 7.94 14.49 -25.70
N PHE A 58 7.65 15.80 -25.80
CA PHE A 58 7.92 16.74 -24.70
C PHE A 58 6.93 16.59 -23.54
N LEU A 59 5.68 16.23 -23.81
CA LEU A 59 4.69 15.89 -22.78
C LEU A 59 5.12 14.63 -22.00
N GLU A 60 5.60 13.59 -22.69
CA GLU A 60 6.10 12.37 -22.06
C GLU A 60 7.36 12.65 -21.22
N LYS A 61 8.29 13.46 -21.72
CA LYS A 61 9.45 13.92 -20.95
C LYS A 61 9.04 14.67 -19.68
N MET A 62 8.07 15.57 -19.77
CA MET A 62 7.57 16.31 -18.62
C MET A 62 6.92 15.38 -17.59
N GLN A 63 6.08 14.43 -18.03
CA GLN A 63 5.48 13.44 -17.15
C GLN A 63 6.56 12.61 -16.44
N PHE A 64 7.59 12.17 -17.17
CA PHE A 64 8.70 11.43 -16.62
C PHE A 64 9.42 12.21 -15.52
N ILE A 65 9.78 13.48 -15.77
CA ILE A 65 10.48 14.33 -14.79
C ILE A 65 9.67 14.50 -13.51
N LEU A 66 8.37 14.78 -13.65
CA LEU A 66 7.47 15.03 -12.52
C LEU A 66 7.12 13.75 -11.73
N SER A 67 7.23 12.58 -12.35
CA SER A 67 7.01 11.29 -11.68
C SER A 67 8.16 10.87 -10.76
N ARG A 68 9.34 11.50 -10.87
CA ARG A 68 10.51 11.09 -10.09
C ARG A 68 10.40 11.52 -8.63
N PRO A 69 10.64 10.61 -7.67
CA PRO A 69 10.64 10.94 -6.24
C PRO A 69 11.61 12.08 -5.91
N PHE A 70 12.80 12.08 -6.51
CA PHE A 70 13.80 13.15 -6.40
C PHE A 70 13.23 14.54 -6.75
N THR A 71 12.54 14.65 -7.89
CA THR A 71 11.89 15.88 -8.33
C THR A 71 10.82 16.32 -7.31
N ILE A 72 10.01 15.39 -6.85
CA ILE A 72 8.93 15.66 -5.88
C ILE A 72 9.52 16.16 -4.55
N LEU A 73 10.61 15.56 -4.08
CA LEU A 73 11.27 15.94 -2.82
C LEU A 73 11.90 17.33 -2.93
N ASN A 74 12.72 17.58 -3.96
CA ASN A 74 13.40 18.87 -4.16
C ASN A 74 12.43 20.03 -4.42
N LEU A 75 11.28 19.77 -5.05
CA LEU A 75 10.25 20.79 -5.24
C LEU A 75 9.41 21.03 -3.96
N LYS A 76 9.29 20.04 -3.06
CA LYS A 76 8.48 20.11 -1.83
C LYS A 76 9.13 20.85 -0.66
N GLU A 77 10.46 21.01 -0.64
CA GLU A 77 11.21 21.56 0.52
C GLU A 77 10.77 22.97 0.99
N GLN A 78 9.88 23.68 0.28
CA GLN A 78 9.36 24.99 0.71
C GLN A 78 7.99 25.02 1.41
N TYR A 79 7.27 23.90 1.60
CA TYR A 79 6.00 23.98 2.36
C TYR A 79 6.17 24.00 3.88
N VAL A 80 7.36 23.72 4.43
CA VAL A 80 7.56 23.58 5.89
C VAL A 80 8.38 24.71 6.52
N SER A 81 9.16 25.50 5.76
CA SER A 81 10.13 26.44 6.38
C SER A 81 9.73 27.92 6.48
N LYS A 82 8.46 28.32 6.27
CA LYS A 82 8.02 29.71 6.51
C LYS A 82 6.63 29.81 7.14
N GLN A 83 6.42 29.15 8.27
CA GLN A 83 5.38 29.58 9.22
C GLN A 83 5.87 30.78 10.03
N ASN A 84 5.92 31.95 9.39
CA ASN A 84 5.90 33.22 10.13
C ASN A 84 5.01 34.21 9.37
N LYS A 85 3.77 34.29 9.86
CA LYS A 85 2.85 35.43 9.86
C LYS A 85 3.13 36.50 8.80
N THR A 86 2.32 36.53 7.74
CA THR A 86 1.65 37.74 7.23
C THR A 86 0.61 37.35 6.17
N PRO A 87 -0.52 38.07 6.07
CA PRO A 87 -1.66 37.67 5.25
C PRO A 87 -1.46 38.09 3.79
N ILE A 88 -1.85 37.19 2.89
CA ILE A 88 -2.29 37.44 1.50
C ILE A 88 -1.41 38.45 0.72
N VAL A 89 -0.37 37.93 0.06
CA VAL A 89 0.21 38.59 -1.12
C VAL A 89 0.16 37.61 -2.28
N HIS A 90 -0.39 38.09 -3.39
CA HIS A 90 -0.77 37.35 -4.57
C HIS A 90 0.22 36.25 -4.98
N ARG A 91 -0.25 35.01 -4.86
CA ARG A 91 0.29 33.84 -5.54
C ARG A 91 0.37 34.21 -7.03
N HIS A 92 1.58 34.33 -7.56
CA HIS A 92 1.77 34.46 -9.01
C HIS A 92 1.07 33.26 -9.66
N GLN A 93 -0.06 33.54 -10.30
CA GLN A 93 -0.74 32.59 -11.17
C GLN A 93 0.20 32.36 -12.36
N HIS A 94 1.08 31.38 -12.24
CA HIS A 94 1.67 30.78 -13.43
C HIS A 94 0.50 30.16 -14.20
N ASN A 95 0.09 30.84 -15.27
CA ASN A 95 -0.82 30.31 -16.27
C ASN A 95 -0.09 29.22 -17.05
N PHE A 96 0.14 28.07 -16.41
CA PHE A 96 0.49 26.86 -17.14
C PHE A 96 -0.63 26.56 -18.13
N SER A 97 -0.25 26.13 -19.34
CA SER A 97 -1.24 25.74 -20.34
C SER A 97 -2.12 24.62 -19.78
N LEU A 98 -3.40 24.61 -20.14
CA LEU A 98 -4.38 23.59 -19.75
C LEU A 98 -3.84 22.14 -19.82
N PRO A 99 -3.03 21.75 -20.82
CA PRO A 99 -2.40 20.44 -20.87
C PRO A 99 -1.41 20.15 -19.72
N VAL A 100 -0.61 21.14 -19.32
CA VAL A 100 0.39 20.99 -18.25
C VAL A 100 -0.30 20.85 -16.89
N LEU A 101 -1.34 21.64 -16.62
CA LEU A 101 -2.16 21.52 -15.41
C LEU A 101 -2.87 20.15 -15.33
N LYS A 102 -3.27 19.59 -16.47
CA LYS A 102 -3.88 18.26 -16.54
C LYS A 102 -2.87 17.15 -16.24
N LEU A 103 -1.64 17.29 -16.74
CA LEU A 103 -0.55 16.35 -16.44
C LEU A 103 -0.11 16.41 -14.99
N GLU A 104 0.00 17.61 -14.40
CA GLU A 104 0.28 17.80 -12.98
C GLU A 104 -0.76 17.09 -12.11
N LYS A 105 -2.06 17.30 -12.41
CA LYS A 105 -3.15 16.59 -11.73
C LYS A 105 -3.07 15.06 -11.90
N GLN A 106 -2.73 14.57 -13.09
CA GLN A 106 -2.60 13.12 -13.33
C GLN A 106 -1.41 12.52 -12.57
N ALA A 107 -0.26 13.21 -12.55
CA ALA A 107 0.90 12.78 -11.79
C ALA A 107 0.62 12.77 -10.28
N GLN A 108 -0.11 13.77 -9.78
CA GLN A 108 -0.52 13.82 -8.38
C GLN A 108 -1.47 12.67 -8.01
N VAL A 109 -2.47 12.38 -8.85
CA VAL A 109 -3.37 11.23 -8.67
C VAL A 109 -2.60 9.90 -8.71
N GLN A 110 -1.60 9.75 -9.59
CA GLN A 110 -0.74 8.56 -9.61
C GLN A 110 0.12 8.42 -8.36
N SER A 111 0.64 9.53 -7.82
CA SER A 111 1.41 9.53 -6.58
C SER A 111 0.54 9.18 -5.37
N ASP A 112 -0.71 9.64 -5.34
CA ASP A 112 -1.69 9.32 -4.30
C ASP A 112 -2.13 7.85 -4.39
N LEU A 113 -2.24 7.30 -5.61
CA LEU A 113 -2.53 5.88 -5.85
C LEU A 113 -1.41 4.96 -5.37
N ASN A 114 -0.13 5.31 -5.60
CA ASN A 114 1.00 4.53 -5.11
C ASN A 114 1.07 4.53 -3.57
N ASN A 115 0.82 5.67 -2.93
CA ASN A 115 0.68 5.75 -1.47
C ASN A 115 -0.53 4.94 -0.96
N SER A 116 -1.63 4.92 -1.71
CA SER A 116 -2.80 4.11 -1.38
C SER A 116 -2.53 2.61 -1.52
N PHE A 117 -1.72 2.18 -2.49
CA PHE A 117 -1.41 0.77 -2.70
C PHE A 117 -0.55 0.21 -1.55
N GLU A 118 0.50 0.93 -1.15
CA GLU A 118 1.32 0.55 0.00
C GLU A 118 0.49 0.52 1.29
N LYS A 119 -0.43 1.47 1.47
CA LYS A 119 -1.35 1.48 2.63
C LYS A 119 -2.34 0.31 2.61
N ILE A 120 -2.86 -0.07 1.45
CA ILE A 120 -3.73 -1.24 1.29
C ILE A 120 -2.97 -2.51 1.62
N LYS A 121 -1.73 -2.63 1.14
CA LYS A 121 -0.85 -3.76 1.41
C LYS A 121 -0.54 -3.91 2.89
N THR A 122 -0.20 -2.82 3.60
CA THR A 122 0.03 -2.87 5.05
C THR A 122 -1.23 -3.27 5.80
N MET A 123 -2.41 -2.81 5.39
CA MET A 123 -3.68 -3.23 6.02
C MET A 123 -4.01 -4.71 5.77
N GLN A 124 -3.63 -5.26 4.61
CA GLN A 124 -3.80 -6.69 4.33
C GLN A 124 -2.85 -7.54 5.19
N GLU A 125 -1.59 -7.13 5.32
CA GLU A 125 -0.60 -7.79 6.18
C GLU A 125 -1.06 -7.77 7.65
N ASP A 126 -1.56 -6.64 8.15
CA ASP A 126 -2.12 -6.52 9.51
C ASP A 126 -3.35 -7.42 9.72
N TYR A 127 -4.23 -7.50 8.71
CA TYR A 127 -5.42 -8.35 8.78
C TYR A 127 -5.05 -9.84 8.84
N GLU A 128 -4.07 -10.28 8.04
CA GLU A 128 -3.57 -11.67 8.07
C GLU A 128 -2.91 -12.01 9.41
N MET A 129 -2.16 -11.06 9.98
CA MET A 129 -1.55 -11.23 11.29
C MET A 129 -2.60 -11.39 12.39
N GLN A 130 -3.63 -10.53 12.41
CA GLN A 130 -4.74 -10.65 13.37
C GLN A 130 -5.50 -11.98 13.27
N GLN A 131 -5.66 -12.52 12.05
CA GLN A 131 -6.27 -13.83 11.85
C GLN A 131 -5.42 -14.96 12.47
N ARG A 132 -4.09 -14.89 12.33
CA ARG A 132 -3.18 -15.87 12.95
C ARG A 132 -3.22 -15.79 14.47
N ASP A 133 -3.18 -14.59 15.03
CA ASP A 133 -3.24 -14.38 16.48
C ASP A 133 -4.55 -14.92 17.07
N GLN A 134 -5.68 -14.71 16.39
CA GLN A 134 -6.96 -15.32 16.80
C GLN A 134 -6.94 -16.84 16.74
N ALA A 135 -6.37 -17.42 15.68
CA ALA A 135 -6.26 -18.87 15.55
C ALA A 135 -5.38 -19.47 16.65
N GLU A 136 -4.28 -18.82 17.02
CA GLU A 136 -3.42 -19.24 18.12
C GLU A 136 -4.13 -19.17 19.48
N LEU A 137 -4.89 -18.10 19.74
CA LEU A 137 -5.69 -17.97 20.96
C LEU A 137 -6.73 -19.08 21.09
N ILE A 138 -7.45 -19.38 19.99
CA ILE A 138 -8.44 -20.46 19.95
C ILE A 138 -7.75 -21.80 20.18
N GLN A 139 -6.63 -22.06 19.52
CA GLN A 139 -5.89 -23.31 19.66
C GLN A 139 -5.40 -23.52 21.10
N HIS A 140 -4.85 -22.47 21.72
CA HIS A 140 -4.42 -22.51 23.11
C HIS A 140 -5.57 -22.80 24.08
N ASP A 141 -6.76 -22.23 23.85
CA ASP A 141 -7.94 -22.54 24.66
C ASP A 141 -8.39 -23.99 24.50
N ILE A 142 -8.42 -24.50 23.26
CA ILE A 142 -8.72 -25.91 22.97
C ILE A 142 -7.74 -26.83 23.69
N ASP A 143 -6.44 -26.53 23.65
CA ASP A 143 -5.40 -27.33 24.29
C ASP A 143 -5.55 -27.34 25.81
N ASN A 144 -5.91 -26.20 26.41
CA ASN A 144 -6.19 -26.10 27.83
C ASN A 144 -7.43 -26.91 28.25
N GLN A 145 -8.51 -26.81 27.49
CA GLN A 145 -9.73 -27.60 27.74
C GLN A 145 -9.46 -29.10 27.61
N MET A 146 -8.73 -29.51 26.57
CA MET A 146 -8.34 -30.91 26.34
C MET A 146 -7.41 -31.44 27.43
N SER A 147 -6.45 -30.63 27.88
CA SER A 147 -5.56 -30.98 29.00
C SER A 147 -6.33 -31.18 30.31
N ALA A 148 -7.28 -30.29 30.61
CA ALA A 148 -8.15 -30.42 31.78
C ALA A 148 -9.04 -31.67 31.71
N LEU A 149 -9.59 -31.98 30.53
CA LEU A 149 -10.36 -33.20 30.28
C LEU A 149 -9.52 -34.47 30.46
N LYS A 150 -8.33 -34.50 29.87
CA LYS A 150 -7.38 -35.62 30.03
C LYS A 150 -7.05 -35.84 31.51
N LYS A 151 -6.75 -34.78 32.27
CA LYS A 151 -6.51 -34.86 33.72
C LYS A 151 -7.72 -35.45 34.46
N LYS A 152 -8.94 -34.97 34.20
CA LYS A 152 -10.17 -35.50 34.82
C LYS A 152 -10.39 -36.98 34.49
N ILE A 153 -10.14 -37.41 33.26
CA ILE A 153 -10.26 -38.81 32.85
C ILE A 153 -9.24 -39.68 33.58
N THR A 154 -7.98 -39.25 33.66
CA THR A 154 -6.91 -39.98 34.36
C THR A 154 -7.25 -40.16 35.84
N VAL A 155 -7.70 -39.11 36.53
CA VAL A 155 -8.11 -39.18 37.94
C VAL A 155 -9.28 -40.16 38.13
N ARG A 156 -10.29 -40.13 37.24
CA ARG A 156 -11.40 -41.10 37.29
C ARG A 156 -10.94 -42.55 37.09
N LYS A 157 -9.99 -42.79 36.18
CA LYS A 157 -9.42 -44.13 35.95
C LYS A 157 -8.64 -44.62 37.17
N GLN A 158 -7.83 -43.77 37.80
CA GLN A 158 -7.10 -44.10 39.02
C GLN A 158 -8.04 -44.40 40.19
N ASN A 159 -9.10 -43.60 40.37
CA ASN A 159 -10.09 -43.84 41.42
C ASN A 159 -10.89 -45.14 41.20
N ARG A 160 -11.21 -45.51 39.95
CA ARG A 160 -11.83 -46.81 39.64
C ARG A 160 -10.92 -47.99 39.98
N ASN A 161 -9.63 -47.89 39.68
CA ASN A 161 -8.67 -48.95 40.03
C ASN A 161 -8.48 -49.09 41.54
N ASN A 162 -8.58 -47.99 42.31
CA ASN A 162 -8.51 -48.04 43.77
C ASN A 162 -9.79 -48.60 44.43
N GLN A 163 -10.96 -48.44 43.82
CA GLN A 163 -12.21 -49.06 44.32
C GLN A 163 -12.29 -50.57 44.05
N ASN A 164 -11.63 -51.08 43.02
CA ASN A 164 -11.60 -52.53 42.73
C ASN A 164 -10.58 -53.32 43.58
N ASN A 165 -9.74 -52.66 44.38
CA ASN A 165 -8.77 -53.31 45.27
C ASN A 165 -9.17 -53.28 46.76
N GLY A 166 -10.37 -52.79 47.06
CA GLY A 166 -10.92 -52.78 48.41
C GLY A 166 -12.29 -53.45 48.45
N ASN A 167 -12.30 -54.77 48.61
CA ASN A 167 -13.22 -55.58 49.44
C ASN A 167 -13.67 -56.89 48.73
N PRO A 168 -13.33 -58.09 49.27
CA PRO A 168 -13.92 -59.35 48.83
C PRO A 168 -15.33 -59.49 49.44
N HIS A 169 -16.24 -60.12 48.69
CA HIS A 169 -17.65 -60.40 49.03
C HIS A 169 -18.66 -59.25 48.88
N SER A 170 -19.44 -59.33 47.78
CA SER A 170 -20.90 -59.33 47.93
C SER A 170 -21.53 -60.25 46.87
N ASN A 171 -22.27 -61.25 47.34
CA ASN A 171 -23.20 -62.05 46.55
C ASN A 171 -24.38 -61.15 46.15
N PHE A 172 -24.67 -61.02 44.86
CA PHE A 172 -26.03 -60.69 44.45
C PHE A 172 -26.40 -61.38 43.14
N MET A 173 -27.51 -62.11 43.21
CA MET A 173 -28.10 -62.96 42.18
C MET A 173 -28.53 -62.19 40.92
N SER A 174 -28.56 -62.95 39.82
CA SER A 174 -28.88 -62.63 38.44
C SER A 174 -30.26 -61.99 38.20
N LYS A 175 -30.39 -61.18 37.14
CA LYS A 175 -31.35 -61.38 36.02
C LYS A 175 -31.23 -60.32 34.90
N SER A 176 -31.00 -60.81 33.67
CA SER A 176 -31.54 -60.41 32.36
C SER A 176 -32.17 -59.01 32.18
N LYS A 177 -31.78 -58.25 31.16
CA LYS A 177 -32.21 -58.43 29.75
C LYS A 177 -31.37 -57.57 28.81
N LEU A 178 -31.00 -58.21 27.70
CA LEU A 178 -30.43 -57.67 26.48
C LEU A 178 -31.56 -56.97 25.69
N SER A 179 -31.37 -55.72 25.28
CA SER A 179 -32.12 -55.14 24.17
C SER A 179 -31.20 -54.25 23.35
N GLU A 180 -31.04 -54.66 22.11
CA GLU A 180 -30.24 -54.08 21.03
C GLU A 180 -30.65 -52.64 20.73
N ALA A 181 -29.68 -51.74 20.65
CA ALA A 181 -29.83 -50.49 19.92
C ALA A 181 -29.04 -50.63 18.62
N LYS A 182 -29.76 -50.84 17.52
CA LYS A 182 -29.22 -50.87 16.16
C LYS A 182 -28.59 -49.52 15.82
N THR A 183 -27.43 -49.61 15.19
CA THR A 183 -26.78 -48.55 14.41
C THR A 183 -27.66 -48.15 13.23
N SER A 184 -27.67 -46.86 12.90
CA SER A 184 -27.99 -46.39 11.56
C SER A 184 -27.06 -45.21 11.28
N ASP A 185 -25.97 -45.55 10.62
CA ASP A 185 -25.24 -44.64 9.74
C ASP A 185 -26.19 -44.20 8.62
N GLU A 186 -26.21 -42.92 8.33
CA GLU A 186 -26.43 -42.46 6.95
C GLU A 186 -25.65 -41.16 6.76
N GLU A 187 -24.45 -41.33 6.20
CA GLU A 187 -23.88 -40.40 5.23
C GLU A 187 -24.96 -40.04 4.20
N GLN A 188 -25.14 -38.75 3.93
CA GLN A 188 -25.13 -38.30 2.54
C GLN A 188 -24.90 -36.79 2.46
N THR A 189 -23.73 -36.50 1.90
CA THR A 189 -23.35 -35.29 1.18
C THR A 189 -24.43 -34.85 0.19
N LYS A 190 -24.72 -33.55 0.20
CA LYS A 190 -24.86 -32.72 -1.01
C LYS A 190 -24.69 -31.25 -0.65
#